data_AF-A0A256WBR5-F1
#
_entry.id   AF-A0A256WBR5-F1
#
_cell.length_a   1.000
_cell.length_b   1.000
_cell.length_c   1.000
_cell.angle_alpha   90.00
_cell.angle_beta   90.00
_cell.angle_gamma   90.00
#
_symmetry.space_group_name_H-M   'P 1'
#
loop_
_entity.id
_entity.type
_entity.pdbx_description
1 polymer ?
#
loop_
_entity_poly.entity_id
_entity_poly.type
_entity_poly.pdbx_seq_one_letter_code
_entity_poly.pdbx_strand_id
1 'polypeptide(L)'
;MVRGLYYNTDKAKFLNDPKLFEKLEGEIWYFRTKSLSFQYRIFAFWDKTDNRNTLVLATHGVIKKSNKIPKNEIQKAERIRQEYFKNKNH
;
A
#
# COMPACT_ATOMS: atom_id res chain seq x y z
N MET A 1 9.46 -24.23 -7.08
CA MET A 1 8.00 -24.16 -6.86
C MET A 1 7.66 -22.80 -6.24
N VAL A 2 7.55 -21.75 -7.05
CA VAL A 2 7.32 -20.35 -6.62
C VAL A 2 5.83 -20.02 -6.78
N ARG A 3 4.96 -20.63 -5.95
CA ARG A 3 3.49 -20.51 -6.11
C ARG A 3 2.80 -19.59 -5.09
N GLY A 4 3.46 -19.21 -3.99
CA GLY A 4 2.82 -18.47 -2.90
C GLY A 4 2.67 -16.96 -3.11
N LEU A 5 3.62 -16.31 -3.78
CA LEU A 5 3.65 -14.85 -3.91
C LEU A 5 2.60 -14.33 -4.90
N TYR A 6 2.40 -15.05 -6.02
CA TYR A 6 1.40 -14.70 -7.03
C TYR A 6 -0.03 -14.91 -6.55
N TYR A 7 -0.29 -15.98 -5.79
CA TYR A 7 -1.63 -16.32 -5.31
C TYR A 7 -2.27 -15.19 -4.48
N ASN A 8 -1.51 -14.58 -3.56
CA ASN A 8 -2.02 -13.48 -2.74
C ASN A 8 -2.16 -12.15 -3.50
N THR A 9 -1.30 -11.91 -4.50
CA THR A 9 -1.37 -10.70 -5.33
C THR A 9 -2.62 -10.73 -6.21
N ASP A 10 -2.95 -11.88 -6.80
CA ASP A 10 -4.21 -12.04 -7.53
C ASP A 10 -5.43 -12.04 -6.61
N LYS A 11 -5.36 -12.66 -5.42
CA LYS A 11 -6.49 -12.62 -4.47
C LYS A 11 -6.79 -11.19 -3.97
N ALA A 12 -5.78 -10.35 -3.83
CA ALA A 12 -5.94 -8.93 -3.50
C ALA A 12 -6.56 -8.10 -4.63
N LYS A 13 -6.52 -8.57 -5.88
CA LYS A 13 -7.26 -7.94 -7.00
C LYS A 13 -8.75 -8.20 -6.93
N PHE A 14 -9.18 -9.31 -6.31
CA PHE A 14 -10.59 -9.72 -6.27
C PHE A 14 -11.31 -9.44 -4.94
N LEU A 15 -10.57 -9.27 -3.85
CA LEU A 15 -11.14 -9.00 -2.52
C LEU A 15 -10.87 -7.55 -2.11
N ASN A 16 -11.87 -6.68 -2.29
CA ASN A 16 -12.01 -5.42 -1.55
C ASN A 16 -12.28 -5.71 -0.06
N ASP A 17 -11.38 -6.45 0.61
CA ASP A 17 -11.49 -6.71 2.05
C ASP A 17 -10.89 -5.51 2.79
N PRO A 18 -11.70 -4.71 3.52
CA PRO A 18 -11.22 -3.56 4.27
C PRO A 18 -10.14 -3.93 5.29
N LYS A 19 -10.09 -5.20 5.74
CA LYS A 19 -9.08 -5.70 6.68
C LYS A 19 -7.67 -5.75 6.09
N LEU A 20 -7.53 -5.63 4.77
CA LEU A 20 -6.23 -5.54 4.09
C LEU A 20 -5.62 -4.15 4.21
N PHE A 21 -6.41 -3.13 4.55
CA PHE A 21 -5.93 -1.76 4.64
C PHE A 21 -5.99 -1.25 6.09
N GLU A 22 -4.89 -0.68 6.56
CA GLU A 22 -4.77 -0.08 7.89
C GLU A 22 -4.37 1.38 7.73
N LYS A 23 -5.23 2.31 8.14
CA LYS A 23 -4.95 3.75 8.03
C LYS A 23 -3.77 4.11 8.92
N LEU A 24 -2.86 4.92 8.40
CA LEU A 24 -1.70 5.42 9.16
C LEU A 24 -1.86 6.87 9.53
N GLU A 25 -1.49 7.76 8.62
CA GLU A 25 -1.42 9.19 8.86
C GLU A 25 -1.73 9.90 7.54
N GLY A 26 -2.59 10.93 7.63
CA GLY A 26 -3.10 11.65 6.45
C GLY A 26 -3.74 10.70 5.43
N GLU A 27 -3.20 10.75 4.21
CA GLU A 27 -3.64 9.98 3.05
C GLU A 27 -2.89 8.64 2.87
N ILE A 28 -1.99 8.30 3.80
CA ILE A 28 -1.16 7.10 3.73
C ILE A 28 -1.77 5.96 4.54
N TRP A 29 -1.73 4.77 3.95
CA TRP A 29 -2.27 3.52 4.46
C TRP A 29 -1.20 2.43 4.39
N TYR A 30 -1.34 1.40 5.23
CA TYR A 30 -0.70 0.12 5.00
C TYR A 30 -1.62 -0.81 4.22
N PHE A 31 -1.07 -1.42 3.19
CA PHE A 31 -1.57 -2.62 2.56
C PHE A 31 -0.90 -3.85 3.21
N ARG A 32 -1.71 -4.67 3.86
CA ARG A 32 -1.30 -5.89 4.55
C ARG A 32 -1.24 -7.05 3.55
N THR A 33 -0.06 -7.65 3.40
CA THR A 33 0.10 -8.91 2.65
C THR A 33 0.30 -10.07 3.64
N LYS A 34 -0.59 -11.06 3.58
CA LYS A 34 -0.46 -12.31 4.35
C LYS A 34 0.51 -13.25 3.63
N SER A 35 1.82 -13.03 3.77
CA SER A 35 2.80 -14.08 3.45
C SER A 35 3.07 -14.92 4.69
N LEU A 36 3.19 -16.24 4.53
CA LEU A 36 3.15 -17.26 5.60
C LEU A 36 4.20 -17.11 6.72
N SER A 37 5.21 -16.26 6.57
CA SER A 37 6.33 -16.17 7.54
C SER A 37 6.85 -14.76 7.79
N PHE A 38 6.61 -13.80 6.88
CA PHE A 38 7.01 -12.41 7.07
C PHE A 38 5.81 -11.47 6.90
N GLN A 39 5.52 -10.69 7.94
CA GLN A 39 4.54 -9.62 7.89
C GLN A 39 5.17 -8.41 7.17
N TYR A 40 5.03 -8.38 5.84
CA TYR A 40 5.36 -7.17 5.08
C TYR A 40 4.22 -6.16 5.21
N ARG A 41 4.59 -4.90 5.41
CA ARG A 41 3.68 -3.77 5.37
C ARG A 41 4.05 -2.90 4.19
N ILE A 42 3.15 -2.78 3.24
CA ILE A 42 3.34 -1.98 2.03
C ILE A 42 2.65 -0.65 2.24
N PHE A 43 3.36 0.47 2.12
CA PHE A 43 2.75 1.79 2.18
C PHE A 43 2.00 2.06 0.87
N ALA A 44 0.77 2.55 0.99
CA ALA A 44 -0.10 2.82 -0.14
C ALA A 44 -0.94 4.07 0.09
N PHE A 45 -1.48 4.64 -0.98
CA PHE A 45 -2.46 5.71 -0.93
C PHE A 45 -3.55 5.50 -1.98
N TRP A 46 -4.67 6.19 -1.78
CA TRP A 46 -5.80 6.15 -2.71
C TRP A 46 -5.71 7.29 -3.70
N ASP A 47 -5.88 6.97 -4.98
CA ASP A 47 -6.23 7.96 -6.00
C ASP A 47 -7.72 7.85 -6.31
N LYS A 48 -8.45 8.91 -5.98
CA LYS A 48 -9.90 9.07 -6.17
C LYS A 48 -10.23 10.21 -7.14
N THR A 49 -9.26 10.63 -7.95
CA THR A 49 -9.45 11.75 -8.89
C THR A 49 -10.32 11.36 -10.10
N ASP A 50 -10.40 10.08 -10.43
CA ASP A 50 -11.39 9.56 -11.38
C ASP A 50 -12.65 9.13 -10.62
N ASN A 51 -13.79 9.72 -10.99
CA ASN A 51 -15.10 9.42 -10.40
C ASN A 51 -15.59 8.00 -10.73
N ARG A 52 -14.95 7.30 -11.68
CA ARG A 52 -15.30 5.94 -12.09
C ARG A 52 -14.39 4.89 -11.46
N ASN A 53 -13.11 5.22 -11.23
CA ASN A 53 -12.10 4.27 -10.78
C ASN A 53 -11.33 4.82 -9.58
N THR A 54 -11.40 4.10 -8.46
CA THR A 54 -10.51 4.35 -7.32
C THR A 54 -9.32 3.40 -7.40
N LEU A 55 -8.11 3.96 -7.46
CA LEU A 55 -6.88 3.18 -7.53
C LEU A 55 -6.19 3.15 -6.16
N VAL A 56 -5.67 1.97 -5.80
CA VAL A 56 -4.72 1.82 -4.68
C VAL A 56 -3.33 1.80 -5.28
N LEU A 57 -2.51 2.80 -4.96
CA LEU A 57 -1.12 2.85 -5.39
C LEU A 57 -0.21 2.44 -4.22
N ALA A 58 0.47 1.31 -4.37
CA ALA A 58 1.53 0.87 -3.46
C ALA A 58 2.86 1.54 -3.82
N THR A 59 3.55 2.10 -2.82
CA THR A 59 4.82 2.81 -3.01
C THR A 59 6.03 1.92 -2.71
N HIS A 60 6.18 1.47 -1.47
CA HIS A 60 7.28 0.62 -1.02
C HIS A 60 6.85 -0.23 0.17
N GLY A 61 7.61 -1.30 0.46
CA GLY A 61 7.32 -2.22 1.56
C GLY A 61 8.43 -2.24 2.61
N VAL A 62 8.03 -2.48 3.85
CA VAL A 62 8.95 -2.72 4.97
C VAL A 62 8.65 -4.06 5.63
N ILE A 63 9.70 -4.75 6.08
CA ILE A 63 9.57 -5.92 6.94
C ILE A 63 9.23 -5.41 8.34
N LYS A 64 8.15 -5.93 8.94
CA LYS A 64 7.79 -5.59 10.32
C LYS A 64 8.86 -6.09 11.29
N LYS A 65 9.80 -5.21 11.63
CA LYS A 65 10.83 -5.45 12.67
C LYS A 65 10.35 -5.03 14.06
N SER A 66 9.42 -4.07 14.14
CA SER A 66 8.78 -3.65 15.39
C SER A 66 7.35 -3.17 15.13
N ASN A 67 6.55 -2.97 16.18
CA ASN A 67 5.22 -2.37 16.06
C ASN A 67 5.27 -0.85 15.81
N LYS A 68 6.42 -0.19 16.03
CA LYS A 68 6.57 1.24 15.75
C LYS A 68 6.66 1.47 14.26
N ILE A 69 5.85 2.41 13.78
CA ILE A 69 5.86 2.87 12.41
C ILE A 69 6.96 3.91 12.27
N PRO A 70 7.99 3.69 11.44
CA PRO A 70 9.02 4.70 11.20
C PRO A 70 8.40 5.89 10.47
N LYS A 71 8.34 7.05 11.14
CA LYS A 71 7.80 8.31 10.57
C LYS A 71 8.45 8.68 9.24
N ASN A 72 9.75 8.37 9.08
CA ASN A 72 10.49 8.63 7.85
C ASN A 72 9.91 7.89 6.64
N GLU A 73 9.38 6.67 6.83
CA GLU A 73 8.77 5.91 5.74
C GLU A 73 7.38 6.46 5.37
N ILE A 74 6.63 7.00 6.34
CA ILE A 74 5.37 7.73 6.07
C ILE A 74 5.68 8.99 5.23
N GLN A 75 6.66 9.79 5.65
CA GLN A 75 7.06 11.00 4.92
C GLN A 75 7.52 10.69 3.50
N LYS A 76 8.27 9.59 3.32
CA LYS A 76 8.66 9.10 2.00
C LYS A 76 7.45 8.72 1.14
N ALA A 77 6.48 8.00 1.71
CA ALA A 77 5.25 7.63 1.00
C ALA A 77 4.46 8.88 0.57
N GLU A 78 4.37 9.90 1.44
CA GLU A 78 3.70 11.16 1.15
C GLU A 78 4.41 11.96 0.05
N ARG A 79 5.74 11.99 0.04
CA ARG A 79 6.51 12.60 -1.06
C ARG A 79 6.21 11.91 -2.40
N ILE A 80 6.23 10.58 -2.44
CA ILE A 80 5.93 9.81 -3.66
C ILE A 80 4.50 10.09 -4.14
N ARG A 81 3.54 10.19 -3.21
CA ARG A 81 2.15 10.55 -3.52
C ARG A 81 2.05 11.92 -4.19
N GLN A 82 2.73 12.93 -3.64
CA GLN A 82 2.74 14.28 -4.20
C GLN A 82 3.38 14.32 -5.59
N GLU A 83 4.49 13.62 -5.79
CA GLU A 83 5.14 13.48 -7.11
C GLU A 83 4.21 12.80 -8.12
N TYR A 84 3.49 11.74 -7.72
CA TYR A 84 2.50 11.07 -8.57
C TYR A 84 1.41 12.03 -9.06
N PHE A 85 0.76 12.76 -8.16
CA PHE A 85 -0.30 13.70 -8.54
C PHE A 85 0.21 14.89 -9.35
N LYS A 86 1.44 15.35 -9.08
CA LYS A 86 2.09 16.39 -9.89
C LYS A 86 2.29 15.93 -11.34
N ASN A 87 2.75 14.69 -11.53
CA ASN A 87 3.01 14.13 -12.86
C ASN A 87 1.73 13.73 -13.59
N LYS A 88 0.67 13.34 -12.88
CA LYS A 88 -0.63 12.99 -13.47
C LYS A 88 -1.37 14.19 -14.08
N ASN A 89 -1.14 15.38 -13.54
CA ASN A 89 -1.73 16.63 -14.00
C ASN A 89 -0.92 17.32 -15.12
N HIS A 90 0.09 16.64 -15.67
CA HIS A 90 0.92 17.08 -16.80
C HIS A 90 0.64 16.18 -18.01
#